data_AF-A0A672P1I3-F1
#
_entry.id   AF-A0A672P1I3-F1
#
_cell.length_a   1.000
_cell.length_b   1.000
_cell.length_c   1.000
_cell.angle_alpha   90.00
_cell.angle_beta   90.00
_cell.angle_gamma   90.00
#
_symmetry.space_group_name_H-M   'P 1'
#
loop_
_entity.id
_entity.type
_entity.pdbx_description
1 polymer ?
#
loop_
_entity_poly.entity_id
_entity_poly.type
_entity_poly.pdbx_seq_one_letter_code
_entity_poly.pdbx_strand_id
1 'polypeptide(L)'
;MDLDRSCLELMIRLLELEQDDSVADQLTAKEMSRVKEKIRKLCETVHNKHLDLENITTGHLAMETLLSLTSKRAGDWFKEELRLLGGLDHIVDKVKECVENLSKEEDKESLVASLWGAERCLRVLESVSVHNPENQAYLIAYKESQLIVSSARALQHCEQMIQRYSREVSSSSSALPQSSHSNVGKAVEDCMRAVIGVLLNLTHDNEWGSTKTGEQDGFIQTALDCVLKVPRYLPQEQRFDIRVLLFLERERAAVLAEAQTDDLISEAPKSQADQSGEWKETSGEIQWVASETNETNDKKEEEEEELDLNKALQHAGKHMEDSIVASYSALLLGCLCQESPMNVKTVRENLPKGDISIMTEMLKKFLNFMNLTCSVGTTGQKSISRVIDYLEHC
;
A
#
# COMPACT_ATOMS: atom_id res chain seq x y z
N MET A 1 -0.34 -11.82 30.00
CA MET A 1 0.67 -11.59 28.94
C MET A 1 1.08 -12.97 28.54
N ASP A 2 0.49 -13.45 27.45
CA ASP A 2 0.32 -14.87 27.19
C ASP A 2 1.25 -15.36 26.06
N LEU A 3 2.04 -14.44 25.49
CA LEU A 3 3.06 -14.70 24.47
C LEU A 3 4.44 -14.64 25.13
N ASP A 4 5.13 -15.78 25.16
CA ASP A 4 6.51 -15.87 25.62
C ASP A 4 7.50 -15.84 24.43
N ARG A 5 8.80 -15.85 24.74
CA ARG A 5 9.87 -15.89 23.75
C ARG A 5 9.74 -17.09 22.80
N SER A 6 9.28 -18.24 23.32
CA SER A 6 9.11 -19.47 22.56
C SER A 6 8.01 -19.33 21.49
N CYS A 7 6.90 -18.69 21.83
CA CYS A 7 5.82 -18.39 20.89
C CYS A 7 6.28 -17.42 19.80
N LEU A 8 7.08 -16.41 20.15
CA LEU A 8 7.62 -15.46 19.18
C LEU A 8 8.58 -16.15 18.19
N GLU A 9 9.49 -16.97 18.71
CA GLU A 9 10.43 -17.74 17.88
C GLU A 9 9.68 -18.71 16.94
N LEU A 10 8.63 -19.37 17.43
CA LEU A 10 7.77 -20.20 16.58
C LEU A 10 7.11 -19.38 15.48
N MET A 11 6.55 -18.21 15.81
CA MET A 11 5.86 -17.37 14.84
C MET A 11 6.80 -16.84 13.74
N ILE A 12 8.05 -16.52 14.09
CA ILE A 12 9.09 -16.13 13.13
C ILE A 12 9.45 -17.32 12.24
N ARG A 13 9.63 -18.53 12.79
CA ARG A 13 9.87 -19.73 11.97
C ARG A 13 8.72 -20.05 11.03
N LEU A 14 7.47 -19.82 11.45
CA LEU A 14 6.29 -19.99 10.60
C LEU A 14 6.22 -18.94 9.49
N LEU A 15 6.70 -17.71 9.74
CA LEU A 15 6.85 -16.68 8.73
C LEU A 15 7.90 -17.08 7.68
N GLU A 16 9.01 -17.67 8.11
CA GLU A 16 10.13 -18.11 7.27
C GLU A 16 9.85 -19.38 6.47
N LEU A 17 8.81 -20.15 6.84
CA LEU A 17 8.50 -21.42 6.20
C LEU A 17 8.14 -21.22 4.72
N GLU A 18 8.91 -21.84 3.83
CA GLU A 18 8.58 -22.00 2.42
C GLU A 18 7.61 -23.19 2.28
N GLN A 19 6.75 -23.19 1.25
CA GLN A 19 5.81 -24.28 1.03
C GLN A 19 6.59 -25.56 0.74
N ASP A 20 6.74 -26.39 1.76
CA ASP A 20 7.37 -27.70 1.64
C ASP A 20 6.28 -28.68 1.17
N ASP A 21 6.25 -28.98 -0.14
CA ASP A 21 5.36 -29.97 -0.77
C ASP A 21 5.56 -31.39 -0.19
N SER A 22 6.58 -31.59 0.65
CA SER A 22 6.89 -32.87 1.30
C SER A 22 5.88 -33.33 2.36
N VAL A 23 4.97 -32.46 2.82
CA VAL A 23 3.93 -32.81 3.82
C VAL A 23 2.60 -33.23 3.18
N ALA A 24 2.54 -33.37 1.85
CA ALA A 24 1.35 -33.79 1.12
C ALA A 24 0.81 -35.19 1.49
N ASP A 25 1.53 -35.98 2.29
CA ASP A 25 1.22 -37.38 2.58
C ASP A 25 0.20 -37.64 3.71
N GLN A 26 -0.28 -36.62 4.44
CA GLN A 26 -1.17 -36.87 5.61
C GLN A 26 -2.62 -36.39 5.50
N LEU A 27 -2.94 -35.46 4.58
CA LEU A 27 -4.29 -34.92 4.39
C LEU A 27 -4.67 -34.91 2.92
N THR A 28 -5.86 -35.40 2.59
CA THR A 28 -6.34 -35.29 1.21
C THR A 28 -6.56 -33.82 0.83
N ALA A 29 -6.34 -33.46 -0.45
CA ALA A 29 -6.55 -32.08 -0.94
C ALA A 29 -7.94 -31.53 -0.59
N LYS A 30 -8.95 -32.41 -0.49
CA LYS A 30 -10.32 -32.07 -0.08
C LYS A 30 -10.44 -31.71 1.40
N GLU A 31 -9.69 -32.36 2.28
CA GLU A 31 -9.63 -32.02 3.70
C GLU A 31 -8.88 -30.71 3.92
N MET A 32 -7.76 -30.52 3.23
CA MET A 32 -7.01 -29.27 3.28
C MET A 32 -7.87 -28.08 2.82
N SER A 33 -8.62 -28.24 1.73
CA SER A 33 -9.58 -27.22 1.24
C SER A 33 -10.67 -26.90 2.28
N ARG A 34 -11.22 -27.92 2.96
CA ARG A 34 -12.20 -27.71 4.05
C ARG A 34 -11.60 -26.97 5.25
N VAL A 35 -10.34 -27.24 5.59
CA VAL A 35 -9.63 -26.55 6.67
C VAL A 35 -9.40 -25.09 6.28
N LYS A 36 -8.91 -24.81 5.07
CA LYS A 36 -8.72 -23.44 4.55
C LYS A 36 -10.02 -22.63 4.57
N GLU A 37 -11.13 -23.23 4.16
CA GLU A 37 -12.45 -22.58 4.19
C GLU A 37 -12.91 -22.25 5.61
N LYS A 38 -12.65 -23.13 6.58
CA LYS A 38 -12.95 -22.84 7.99
C LYS A 38 -12.08 -21.71 8.54
N ILE A 39 -10.79 -21.69 8.20
CA ILE A 39 -9.87 -20.62 8.58
C ILE A 39 -10.36 -19.29 8.00
N ARG A 40 -10.72 -19.25 6.70
CA ARG A 40 -11.27 -18.06 6.05
C ARG A 40 -12.46 -17.47 6.82
N LYS A 41 -13.47 -18.31 7.11
CA LYS A 41 -14.67 -17.89 7.86
C LYS A 41 -14.33 -17.39 9.25
N LEU A 42 -13.35 -18.00 9.92
CA LEU A 42 -12.90 -17.56 11.23
C LEU A 42 -12.23 -16.17 11.14
N CYS A 43 -11.35 -15.95 10.17
CA CYS A 43 -10.71 -14.66 9.94
C CYS A 43 -11.72 -13.56 9.57
N GLU A 44 -12.72 -13.87 8.76
CA GLU A 44 -13.83 -12.95 8.46
C GLU A 44 -14.62 -12.60 9.72
N THR A 45 -14.90 -13.58 10.59
CA THR A 45 -15.68 -13.37 11.82
C THR A 45 -14.89 -12.59 12.89
N VAL A 46 -13.59 -12.88 13.05
CA VAL A 46 -12.78 -12.36 14.16
C VAL A 46 -12.08 -11.04 13.80
N HIS A 47 -11.63 -10.89 12.55
CA HIS A 47 -10.82 -9.76 12.11
C HIS A 47 -11.51 -8.89 11.05
N ASN A 48 -12.74 -9.22 10.63
CA ASN A 48 -13.44 -8.58 9.52
C ASN A 48 -12.58 -8.50 8.24
N LYS A 49 -11.71 -9.49 8.05
CA LYS A 49 -10.73 -9.52 6.97
C LYS A 49 -11.05 -10.68 6.03
N HIS A 50 -11.32 -10.32 4.77
CA HIS A 50 -11.54 -11.31 3.70
C HIS A 50 -10.17 -11.79 3.22
N LEU A 51 -9.88 -13.07 3.46
CA LEU A 51 -8.69 -13.73 2.94
C LEU A 51 -9.07 -14.58 1.73
N ASP A 52 -8.33 -14.43 0.63
CA ASP A 52 -8.50 -15.32 -0.51
C ASP A 52 -8.01 -16.72 -0.15
N LEU A 53 -8.76 -17.74 -0.56
CA LEU A 53 -8.44 -19.15 -0.27
C LEU A 53 -7.10 -19.59 -0.87
N GLU A 54 -6.66 -18.94 -1.95
CA GLU A 54 -5.34 -19.13 -2.56
C GLU A 54 -4.21 -18.56 -1.69
N ASN A 55 -4.51 -17.53 -0.89
CA ASN A 55 -3.55 -16.84 -0.02
C ASN A 55 -3.46 -17.44 1.40
N ILE A 56 -4.26 -18.46 1.73
CA ILE A 56 -4.18 -19.15 3.03
C ILE A 56 -3.00 -20.13 3.01
N THR A 57 -1.84 -19.59 3.38
CA THR A 57 -0.58 -20.31 3.61
C THR A 57 -0.09 -20.08 5.04
N THR A 58 0.74 -20.97 5.57
CA THR A 58 1.35 -20.83 6.91
C THR A 58 2.04 -19.48 7.06
N GLY A 59 2.84 -19.11 6.07
CA GLY A 59 3.56 -17.86 6.06
C GLY A 59 2.68 -16.61 6.00
N HIS A 60 1.58 -16.65 5.25
CA HIS A 60 0.64 -15.54 5.20
C HIS A 60 -0.11 -15.38 6.53
N LEU A 61 -0.55 -16.47 7.16
CA LEU A 61 -1.20 -16.43 8.48
C LEU A 61 -0.24 -15.95 9.58
N ALA A 62 1.03 -16.37 9.53
CA ALA A 62 2.06 -15.90 10.46
C ALA A 62 2.32 -14.39 10.30
N MET A 63 2.45 -13.91 9.06
CA MET A 63 2.55 -12.47 8.78
C MET A 63 1.34 -11.71 9.32
N GLU A 64 0.12 -12.17 9.02
CA GLU A 64 -1.12 -11.53 9.48
C GLU A 64 -1.23 -11.49 11.01
N THR A 65 -0.75 -12.54 11.68
CA THR A 65 -0.67 -12.57 13.15
C THR A 65 0.31 -11.52 13.66
N LEU A 66 1.51 -11.42 13.07
CA LEU A 66 2.50 -10.41 13.44
C LEU A 66 1.97 -8.98 13.20
N LEU A 67 1.37 -8.72 12.04
CA LEU A 67 0.77 -7.42 11.72
C LEU A 67 -0.36 -7.04 12.67
N SER A 68 -1.15 -8.01 13.11
CA SER A 68 -2.19 -7.80 14.13
C SER A 68 -1.58 -7.43 15.48
N LEU A 69 -0.52 -8.12 15.91
CA LEU A 69 0.18 -7.88 17.17
C LEU A 69 1.02 -6.59 17.18
N THR A 70 1.44 -6.09 16.01
CA THR A 70 2.18 -4.82 15.87
C THR A 70 1.28 -3.65 15.46
N SER A 71 -0.03 -3.89 15.36
CA SER A 71 -1.01 -2.88 14.95
C SER A 71 -1.18 -1.78 16.01
N LYS A 72 -1.73 -0.63 15.61
CA LYS A 72 -2.09 0.45 16.54
C LYS A 72 -2.98 -0.05 17.70
N ARG A 73 -3.89 -0.99 17.42
CA ARG A 73 -4.80 -1.57 18.42
C ARG A 73 -4.07 -2.38 19.49
N ALA A 74 -2.99 -3.05 19.12
CA ALA A 74 -2.18 -3.84 20.05
C ALA A 74 -1.20 -2.98 20.87
N GLY A 75 -0.89 -1.78 20.40
CA GLY A 75 0.06 -0.85 21.03
C GLY A 75 1.52 -1.21 20.75
N ASP A 76 2.44 -0.47 21.38
CA ASP A 76 3.88 -0.58 21.05
C ASP A 76 4.62 -1.68 21.80
N TRP A 77 4.01 -2.29 22.83
CA TRP A 77 4.66 -3.31 23.66
C TRP A 77 5.28 -4.44 22.82
N PHE A 78 4.50 -5.01 21.88
CA PHE A 78 4.99 -6.12 21.06
C PHE A 78 6.05 -5.68 20.05
N LYS A 79 6.01 -4.44 19.56
CA LYS A 79 7.05 -3.88 18.68
C LYS A 79 8.40 -3.82 19.39
N GLU A 80 8.39 -3.47 20.69
CA GLU A 80 9.60 -3.44 21.52
C GLU A 80 10.08 -4.84 21.88
N GLU A 81 9.17 -5.73 22.27
CA GLU A 81 9.50 -7.11 22.64
C GLU A 81 10.12 -7.87 21.45
N LEU A 82 9.57 -7.68 20.24
CA LEU A 82 10.11 -8.27 19.02
C LEU A 82 11.56 -7.83 18.75
N ARG A 83 11.92 -6.58 19.10
CA ARG A 83 13.30 -6.10 19.04
C ARG A 83 14.16 -6.74 20.14
N LEU A 84 13.72 -6.67 21.39
CA LEU A 84 14.50 -7.11 22.56
C LEU A 84 14.80 -8.62 22.54
N LEU A 85 13.92 -9.42 21.96
CA LEU A 85 14.09 -10.87 21.84
C LEU A 85 14.88 -11.30 20.61
N GLY A 86 15.34 -10.35 19.78
CA GLY A 86 16.10 -10.62 18.55
C GLY A 86 15.23 -11.04 17.36
N GLY A 87 13.91 -10.83 17.43
CA GLY A 87 13.01 -11.18 16.33
C GLY A 87 13.22 -10.34 15.08
N LEU A 88 13.55 -9.06 15.24
CA LEU A 88 13.89 -8.18 14.11
C LEU A 88 15.15 -8.67 13.38
N ASP A 89 16.14 -9.20 14.09
CA ASP A 89 17.40 -9.72 13.55
C ASP A 89 17.14 -10.85 12.55
N HIS A 90 16.30 -11.81 12.96
CA HIS A 90 15.88 -12.94 12.13
C HIS A 90 15.13 -12.48 10.88
N ILE A 91 14.17 -11.56 11.03
CA ILE A 91 13.38 -11.06 9.91
C ILE A 91 14.28 -10.33 8.90
N VAL A 92 15.23 -9.50 9.36
CA VAL A 92 16.19 -8.81 8.47
C VAL A 92 17.12 -9.80 7.77
N ASP A 93 17.60 -10.82 8.47
CA ASP A 93 18.44 -11.86 7.89
C ASP A 93 17.69 -12.67 6.82
N LYS A 94 16.39 -12.96 7.01
CA LYS A 94 15.56 -13.61 5.99
C LYS A 94 15.33 -12.70 4.78
N VAL A 95 15.09 -11.39 4.98
CA VAL A 95 15.01 -10.42 3.85
C VAL A 95 16.28 -10.48 3.02
N LYS A 96 17.46 -10.48 3.65
CA LYS A 96 18.73 -10.61 2.94
C LYS A 96 18.81 -11.91 2.13
N GLU A 97 18.49 -13.05 2.74
CA GLU A 97 18.51 -14.36 2.08
C GLU A 97 17.60 -14.38 0.84
N CYS A 98 16.35 -13.91 0.99
CA CYS A 98 15.41 -13.82 -0.12
C CYS A 98 15.94 -12.94 -1.25
N VAL A 99 16.52 -11.77 -0.94
CA VAL A 99 17.06 -10.84 -1.93
C VAL A 99 18.29 -11.41 -2.63
N GLU A 100 19.17 -12.12 -1.92
CA GLU A 100 20.31 -12.81 -2.54
C GLU A 100 19.87 -13.88 -3.53
N ASN A 101 18.74 -14.55 -3.27
CA ASN A 101 18.17 -15.54 -4.17
C ASN A 101 17.51 -14.94 -5.42
N LEU A 102 17.06 -13.67 -5.39
CA LEU A 102 16.52 -12.98 -6.58
C LEU A 102 17.56 -12.87 -7.70
N SER A 103 18.85 -12.88 -7.38
CA SER A 103 19.94 -12.81 -8.36
C SER A 103 20.14 -14.10 -9.18
N LYS A 104 19.60 -15.22 -8.71
CA LYS A 104 19.83 -16.57 -9.27
C LYS A 104 18.64 -17.04 -10.11
N GLU A 105 18.23 -16.27 -11.12
CA GLU A 105 17.00 -16.44 -11.96
C GLU A 105 16.84 -17.80 -12.72
N GLU A 106 17.18 -18.93 -12.13
CA GLU A 106 17.15 -20.26 -12.76
C GLU A 106 15.74 -20.88 -12.76
N ASP A 107 14.89 -20.53 -11.78
CA ASP A 107 13.53 -21.06 -11.63
C ASP A 107 12.49 -19.99 -11.23
N LYS A 108 11.31 -20.02 -11.87
CA LYS A 108 10.20 -19.08 -11.65
C LYS A 108 9.49 -19.32 -10.32
N GLU A 109 9.36 -20.56 -9.87
CA GLU A 109 8.70 -20.87 -8.60
C GLU A 109 9.55 -20.41 -7.42
N SER A 110 10.85 -20.72 -7.46
CA SER A 110 11.84 -20.21 -6.51
C SER A 110 11.90 -18.67 -6.46
N LEU A 111 11.80 -18.02 -7.62
CA LEU A 111 11.76 -16.56 -7.71
C LEU A 111 10.53 -15.97 -7.01
N VAL A 112 9.34 -16.53 -7.26
CA VAL A 112 8.09 -16.10 -6.63
C VAL A 112 8.13 -16.35 -5.12
N ALA A 113 8.65 -17.49 -4.68
CA ALA A 113 8.84 -17.80 -3.27
C ALA A 113 9.77 -16.78 -2.59
N SER A 114 10.87 -16.40 -3.25
CA SER A 114 11.81 -15.39 -2.75
C SER A 114 11.18 -14.00 -2.65
N LEU A 115 10.43 -13.57 -3.67
CA LEU A 115 9.72 -12.28 -3.66
C LEU A 115 8.67 -12.22 -2.53
N TRP A 116 7.85 -13.25 -2.39
CA TRP A 116 6.87 -13.31 -1.29
C TRP A 116 7.50 -13.49 0.08
N GLY A 117 8.64 -14.16 0.18
CA GLY A 117 9.42 -14.24 1.41
C GLY A 117 9.90 -12.87 1.85
N ALA A 118 10.47 -12.09 0.92
CA ALA A 118 10.91 -10.72 1.18
C ALA A 118 9.73 -9.80 1.51
N GLU A 119 8.65 -9.81 0.71
CA GLU A 119 7.46 -8.98 0.92
C GLU A 119 6.85 -9.17 2.32
N ARG A 120 6.63 -10.42 2.74
CA ARG A 120 6.05 -10.72 4.06
C ARG A 120 6.90 -10.17 5.20
N CYS A 121 8.21 -10.37 5.11
CA CYS A 121 9.15 -9.89 6.12
C CYS A 121 9.19 -8.35 6.15
N LEU A 122 9.29 -7.72 4.98
CA LEU A 122 9.34 -6.26 4.84
C LEU A 122 8.07 -5.61 5.39
N ARG A 123 6.88 -6.18 5.20
CA ARG A 123 5.63 -5.64 5.77
C ARG A 123 5.60 -5.68 7.29
N VAL A 124 6.16 -6.72 7.91
CA VAL A 124 6.32 -6.75 9.37
C VAL A 124 7.29 -5.66 9.82
N LEU A 125 8.43 -5.51 9.12
CA LEU A 125 9.42 -4.46 9.39
C LEU A 125 8.87 -3.03 9.20
N GLU A 126 8.01 -2.84 8.21
CA GLU A 126 7.26 -1.61 8.00
C GLU A 126 6.38 -1.34 9.22
N SER A 127 5.54 -2.30 9.61
CA SER A 127 4.59 -2.15 10.72
C SER A 127 5.28 -1.81 12.06
N VAL A 128 6.39 -2.48 12.38
CA VAL A 128 7.13 -2.28 13.65
C VAL A 128 7.92 -0.98 13.67
N SER A 129 8.19 -0.36 12.51
CA SER A 129 8.90 0.91 12.40
C SER A 129 7.96 2.13 12.32
N VAL A 130 6.64 1.90 12.16
CA VAL A 130 5.63 2.97 12.21
C VAL A 130 5.58 3.58 13.62
N HIS A 131 5.86 4.88 13.68
CA HIS A 131 5.89 5.69 14.92
C HIS A 131 6.76 5.10 16.04
N ASN A 132 7.84 4.39 15.71
CA ASN A 132 8.74 3.80 16.69
C ASN A 132 10.22 4.14 16.37
N PRO A 133 10.72 5.29 16.86
CA PRO A 133 12.08 5.76 16.58
C PRO A 133 13.17 4.77 16.99
N GLU A 134 12.96 4.03 18.07
CA GLU A 134 13.92 3.05 18.57
C GLU A 134 14.03 1.85 17.63
N ASN A 135 12.91 1.35 17.07
CA ASN A 135 12.94 0.31 16.04
C ASN A 135 13.53 0.84 14.73
N GLN A 136 13.22 2.07 14.32
CA GLN A 136 13.84 2.68 13.15
C GLN A 136 15.37 2.71 13.32
N ALA A 137 15.86 3.28 14.44
CA ALA A 137 17.28 3.36 14.74
C ALA A 137 17.95 1.97 14.81
N TYR A 138 17.28 0.99 15.41
CA TYR A 138 17.76 -0.39 15.49
C TYR A 138 17.93 -1.02 14.11
N LEU A 139 16.88 -1.00 13.28
CA LEU A 139 16.87 -1.59 11.94
C LEU A 139 17.89 -0.94 11.02
N ILE A 140 18.08 0.36 11.19
CA ILE A 140 19.06 1.14 10.45
C ILE A 140 20.50 0.76 10.87
N ALA A 141 20.77 0.52 12.16
CA ALA A 141 22.10 0.19 12.67
C ALA A 141 22.50 -1.30 12.51
N TYR A 142 21.52 -2.19 12.51
CA TYR A 142 21.74 -3.64 12.51
C TYR A 142 22.62 -4.10 11.34
N LYS A 143 23.70 -4.85 11.66
CA LYS A 143 24.68 -5.42 10.72
C LYS A 143 25.09 -4.46 9.59
N GLU A 144 25.57 -3.26 9.97
CA GLU A 144 26.02 -2.25 9.00
C GLU A 144 24.94 -1.84 7.99
N SER A 145 23.72 -1.60 8.49
CA SER A 145 22.54 -1.23 7.69
C SER A 145 22.11 -2.32 6.71
N GLN A 146 22.20 -3.59 7.11
CA GLN A 146 21.87 -4.74 6.26
C GLN A 146 20.47 -4.64 5.66
N LEU A 147 19.47 -4.14 6.40
CA LEU A 147 18.12 -3.94 5.87
C LEU A 147 18.10 -2.94 4.70
N ILE A 148 18.76 -1.79 4.84
CA ILE A 148 18.83 -0.76 3.79
C ILE A 148 19.54 -1.33 2.56
N VAL A 149 20.67 -2.03 2.76
CA VAL A 149 21.44 -2.67 1.68
C VAL A 149 20.57 -3.69 0.93
N SER A 150 19.88 -4.56 1.65
CA SER A 150 19.00 -5.58 1.04
C SER A 150 17.81 -4.91 0.33
N SER A 151 17.17 -3.92 0.94
CA SER A 151 16.04 -3.19 0.36
C SER A 151 16.41 -2.46 -0.93
N ALA A 152 17.57 -1.79 -0.99
CA ALA A 152 18.03 -1.11 -2.20
C ALA A 152 18.27 -2.09 -3.36
N ARG A 153 18.92 -3.23 -3.08
CA ARG A 153 19.13 -4.30 -4.07
C ARG A 153 17.82 -4.94 -4.51
N ALA A 154 16.90 -5.20 -3.57
CA ALA A 154 15.58 -5.73 -3.87
C ALA A 154 14.83 -4.83 -4.84
N LEU A 155 14.85 -3.51 -4.60
CA LEU A 155 14.18 -2.54 -5.47
C LEU A 155 14.79 -2.53 -6.87
N GLN A 156 16.11 -2.61 -6.99
CA GLN A 156 16.81 -2.70 -8.27
C GLN A 156 16.43 -3.96 -9.07
N HIS A 157 16.42 -5.11 -8.41
CA HIS A 157 15.98 -6.35 -9.05
C HIS A 157 14.52 -6.25 -9.50
N CYS A 158 13.64 -5.75 -8.63
CA CYS A 158 12.23 -5.58 -8.96
C CYS A 158 12.01 -4.62 -10.14
N GLU A 159 12.76 -3.51 -10.20
CA GLU A 159 12.70 -2.54 -11.31
C GLU A 159 13.10 -3.16 -12.66
N GLN A 160 14.07 -4.07 -12.68
CA GLN A 160 14.45 -4.81 -13.89
C GLN A 160 13.40 -5.85 -14.27
N MET A 161 12.90 -6.59 -13.27
CA MET A 161 11.92 -7.66 -13.45
C MET A 161 10.57 -7.13 -13.94
N ILE A 162 10.07 -6.01 -13.42
CA ILE A 162 8.76 -5.47 -13.80
C ILE A 162 8.74 -5.06 -15.29
N GLN A 163 9.86 -4.57 -15.84
CA GLN A 163 10.00 -4.27 -17.27
C GLN A 163 9.90 -5.53 -18.13
N ARG A 164 10.46 -6.65 -17.64
CA ARG A 164 10.48 -7.93 -18.34
C ARG A 164 9.11 -8.61 -18.32
N TYR A 165 8.53 -8.77 -17.13
CA TYR A 165 7.26 -9.50 -16.96
C TYR A 165 6.04 -8.70 -17.44
N SER A 166 6.10 -7.37 -17.50
CA SER A 166 5.04 -6.56 -18.10
C SER A 166 5.00 -6.63 -19.64
N ARG A 167 6.17 -6.73 -20.30
CA ARG A 167 6.27 -6.84 -21.76
C ARG A 167 5.75 -8.17 -22.30
N GLU A 168 5.91 -9.26 -21.55
CA GLU A 168 5.38 -10.57 -21.94
C GLU A 168 3.84 -10.54 -22.04
N VAL A 169 3.15 -9.91 -21.08
CA VAL A 169 1.68 -9.77 -21.05
C VAL A 169 1.14 -8.97 -22.24
N SER A 170 1.89 -7.97 -22.71
CA SER A 170 1.49 -7.14 -23.87
C SER A 170 1.68 -7.83 -25.22
N SER A 171 2.54 -8.85 -25.32
CA SER A 171 2.83 -9.57 -26.55
C SER A 171 1.89 -10.77 -26.82
N SER A 172 1.18 -11.24 -25.79
CA SER A 172 0.27 -12.38 -25.83
C SER A 172 -1.20 -11.97 -25.81
N SER A 173 -1.59 -10.95 -26.58
CA SER A 173 -2.97 -10.46 -26.68
C SER A 173 -3.89 -11.38 -27.50
N SER A 174 -3.82 -12.70 -27.28
CA SER A 174 -4.78 -13.66 -27.85
C SER A 174 -5.00 -14.94 -27.03
N ALA A 175 -4.66 -15.00 -25.74
CA ALA A 175 -5.03 -16.16 -24.93
C ALA A 175 -5.42 -15.79 -23.49
N LEU A 176 -6.50 -16.43 -23.04
CA LEU A 176 -7.27 -16.34 -21.80
C LEU A 176 -6.55 -15.88 -20.50
N PRO A 177 -7.28 -15.28 -19.52
CA PRO A 177 -6.71 -14.55 -18.39
C PRO A 177 -6.20 -15.41 -17.21
N GLN A 178 -5.90 -16.69 -17.42
CA GLN A 178 -5.47 -17.58 -16.33
C GLN A 178 -4.27 -18.41 -16.78
N SER A 179 -3.08 -17.85 -16.65
CA SER A 179 -1.83 -18.63 -16.69
C SER A 179 -0.76 -17.95 -15.83
N SER A 180 0.09 -18.76 -15.22
CA SER A 180 1.00 -18.51 -14.08
C SER A 180 1.95 -17.30 -14.16
N HIS A 181 1.93 -16.54 -15.25
CA HIS A 181 2.73 -15.32 -15.45
C HIS A 181 2.16 -14.10 -14.70
N SER A 182 0.86 -14.10 -14.39
CA SER A 182 0.20 -13.07 -13.55
C SER A 182 0.80 -13.00 -12.13
N ASN A 183 1.24 -14.14 -11.60
CA ASN A 183 1.72 -14.24 -10.22
C ASN A 183 3.09 -13.59 -10.02
N VAL A 184 4.01 -13.66 -11.00
CA VAL A 184 5.35 -13.08 -10.87
C VAL A 184 5.27 -11.56 -10.90
N GLY A 185 4.53 -10.98 -11.83
CA GLY A 185 4.36 -9.52 -11.93
C GLY A 185 3.76 -8.92 -10.66
N LYS A 186 2.73 -9.57 -10.11
CA LYS A 186 2.13 -9.18 -8.83
C LYS A 186 3.11 -9.30 -7.66
N ALA A 187 3.84 -10.42 -7.56
CA ALA A 187 4.84 -10.61 -6.51
C ALA A 187 5.95 -9.55 -6.55
N VAL A 188 6.42 -9.18 -7.75
CA VAL A 188 7.40 -8.09 -7.94
C VAL A 188 6.82 -6.77 -7.43
N GLU A 189 5.60 -6.45 -7.84
CA GLU A 189 4.93 -5.21 -7.46
C GLU A 189 4.70 -5.10 -5.94
N ASP A 190 4.17 -6.16 -5.32
CA ASP A 190 3.92 -6.21 -3.89
C ASP A 190 5.23 -6.11 -3.10
N CYS A 191 6.31 -6.74 -3.58
CA CYS A 191 7.65 -6.59 -3.01
C CYS A 191 8.17 -5.14 -3.16
N MET A 192 8.00 -4.49 -4.31
CA MET A 192 8.39 -3.08 -4.50
C MET A 192 7.70 -2.17 -3.49
N ARG A 193 6.37 -2.31 -3.31
CA ARG A 193 5.61 -1.49 -2.36
C ARG A 193 6.10 -1.70 -0.93
N ALA A 194 6.35 -2.95 -0.52
CA ALA A 194 6.87 -3.26 0.80
C ALA A 194 8.28 -2.67 1.03
N VAL A 195 9.17 -2.75 0.03
CA VAL A 195 10.50 -2.12 0.09
C VAL A 195 10.39 -0.61 0.27
N ILE A 196 9.57 0.06 -0.55
CA ILE A 196 9.39 1.51 -0.48
C ILE A 196 8.81 1.92 0.87
N GLY A 197 7.81 1.19 1.38
CA GLY A 197 7.20 1.45 2.69
C GLY A 197 8.21 1.40 3.85
N VAL A 198 9.05 0.37 3.88
CA VAL A 198 10.14 0.28 4.87
C VAL A 198 11.11 1.45 4.72
N LEU A 199 11.60 1.74 3.51
CA LEU A 199 12.57 2.82 3.30
C LEU A 199 11.99 4.18 3.72
N LEU A 200 10.74 4.49 3.40
CA LEU A 200 10.07 5.70 3.88
C LEU A 200 10.09 5.81 5.41
N ASN A 201 9.85 4.70 6.10
CA ASN A 201 9.90 4.69 7.57
C ASN A 201 11.30 4.94 8.11
N LEU A 202 12.33 4.46 7.43
CA LEU A 202 13.71 4.64 7.84
C LEU A 202 14.30 5.99 7.43
N THR A 203 13.71 6.73 6.47
CA THR A 203 14.30 7.98 5.95
C THR A 203 13.54 9.25 6.32
N HIS A 204 12.26 9.18 6.71
CA HIS A 204 11.43 10.40 6.85
C HIS A 204 11.89 11.36 7.95
N ASP A 205 12.22 10.88 9.15
CA ASP A 205 12.71 11.71 10.27
C ASP A 205 14.08 11.25 10.79
N ASN A 206 14.81 10.48 9.99
CA ASN A 206 16.10 9.93 10.35
C ASN A 206 17.13 10.26 9.27
N GLU A 207 17.92 11.30 9.52
CA GLU A 207 18.96 11.77 8.61
C GLU A 207 20.02 10.70 8.32
N TRP A 208 20.35 9.86 9.30
CA TRP A 208 21.31 8.77 9.12
C TRP A 208 20.74 7.68 8.21
N GLY A 209 19.46 7.32 8.40
CA GLY A 209 18.74 6.40 7.50
C GLY A 209 18.64 6.94 6.07
N SER A 210 18.34 8.23 5.92
CA SER A 210 18.33 8.92 4.61
C SER A 210 19.70 8.88 3.93
N THR A 211 20.77 9.24 4.66
CA THR A 211 22.15 9.20 4.17
C THR A 211 22.55 7.79 3.75
N LYS A 212 22.31 6.78 4.60
CA LYS A 212 22.64 5.38 4.30
C LYS A 212 21.88 4.81 3.12
N THR A 213 20.64 5.23 2.94
CA THR A 213 19.82 4.83 1.79
C THR A 213 20.34 5.49 0.51
N GLY A 214 20.70 6.78 0.55
CA GLY A 214 21.28 7.51 -0.58
C GLY A 214 22.67 7.05 -0.99
N GLU A 215 23.46 6.50 -0.06
CA GLU A 215 24.79 5.91 -0.31
C GLU A 215 24.74 4.61 -1.11
N GLN A 216 23.58 3.95 -1.20
CA GLN A 216 23.47 2.67 -1.92
C GLN A 216 23.66 2.88 -3.43
N ASP A 217 24.54 2.08 -4.03
CA ASP A 217 24.91 2.17 -5.44
C ASP A 217 23.67 2.15 -6.34
N GLY A 218 23.46 3.22 -7.11
CA GLY A 218 22.36 3.31 -8.08
C GLY A 218 20.96 3.52 -7.48
N PHE A 219 20.81 3.61 -6.16
CA PHE A 219 19.48 3.69 -5.52
C PHE A 219 18.66 4.90 -5.97
N ILE A 220 19.26 6.10 -6.00
CA ILE A 220 18.55 7.33 -6.42
C ILE A 220 18.00 7.19 -7.84
N GLN A 221 18.78 6.58 -8.75
CA GLN A 221 18.34 6.35 -10.12
C GLN A 221 17.18 5.36 -10.17
N THR A 222 17.27 4.26 -9.41
CA THR A 222 16.19 3.27 -9.30
C THR A 222 14.92 3.89 -8.72
N ALA A 223 15.02 4.72 -7.68
CA ALA A 223 13.87 5.43 -7.10
C ALA A 223 13.20 6.35 -8.12
N LEU A 224 13.99 7.12 -8.89
CA LEU A 224 13.47 7.94 -10.00
C LEU A 224 12.82 7.09 -11.09
N ASP A 225 13.40 5.94 -11.42
CA ASP A 225 12.84 5.03 -12.42
C ASP A 225 11.54 4.38 -11.93
N CYS A 226 11.40 4.14 -10.63
CA CYS A 226 10.15 3.68 -10.04
C CYS A 226 9.02 4.72 -10.16
N VAL A 227 9.35 6.01 -10.22
CA VAL A 227 8.38 7.09 -10.46
C VAL A 227 8.08 7.24 -11.95
N LEU A 228 9.13 7.30 -12.78
CA LEU A 228 9.04 7.77 -14.16
C LEU A 228 8.78 6.64 -15.17
N LYS A 229 9.33 5.45 -14.92
CA LYS A 229 9.33 4.32 -15.86
C LYS A 229 8.39 3.21 -15.41
N VAL A 230 8.50 2.75 -14.16
CA VAL A 230 7.75 1.59 -13.63
C VAL A 230 6.23 1.70 -13.84
N PRO A 231 5.56 2.84 -13.64
CA PRO A 231 4.10 2.91 -13.78
C PRO A 231 3.61 2.62 -15.20
N ARG A 232 4.46 2.74 -16.22
CA ARG A 232 4.11 2.38 -17.61
C ARG A 232 3.88 0.88 -17.77
N TYR A 233 4.40 0.08 -16.86
CA TYR A 233 4.38 -1.38 -16.86
C TYR A 233 3.29 -1.96 -15.95
N LEU A 234 2.57 -1.12 -15.21
CA LEU A 234 1.53 -1.53 -14.27
C LEU A 234 0.12 -1.29 -14.83
N PRO A 235 -0.87 -2.11 -14.41
CA PRO A 235 -2.29 -1.82 -14.52
C PRO A 235 -2.64 -0.41 -14.03
N GLN A 236 -3.60 0.25 -14.68
CA GLN A 236 -3.92 1.66 -14.42
C GLN A 236 -4.26 1.94 -12.94
N GLU A 237 -5.00 1.04 -12.30
CA GLU A 237 -5.42 1.13 -10.88
C GLU A 237 -4.25 1.17 -9.90
N GLN A 238 -3.10 0.59 -10.28
CA GLN A 238 -1.93 0.45 -9.40
C GLN A 238 -0.83 1.48 -9.68
N ARG A 239 -0.94 2.23 -10.79
CA ARG A 239 0.02 3.27 -11.16
C ARG A 239 0.07 4.39 -10.13
N PHE A 240 -1.09 4.69 -9.55
CA PHE A 240 -1.22 5.71 -8.54
C PHE A 240 -0.51 5.31 -7.26
N ASP A 241 -0.76 4.10 -6.75
CA ASP A 241 -0.17 3.60 -5.51
C ASP A 241 1.35 3.61 -5.55
N ILE A 242 2.00 3.13 -6.61
CA ILE A 242 3.47 3.18 -6.67
C ILE A 242 3.99 4.62 -6.78
N ARG A 243 3.33 5.49 -7.56
CA ARG A 243 3.74 6.90 -7.67
C ARG A 243 3.58 7.64 -6.35
N VAL A 244 2.51 7.40 -5.62
CA VAL A 244 2.26 8.04 -4.32
C VAL A 244 3.10 7.41 -3.22
N LEU A 245 3.35 6.10 -3.23
CA LEU A 245 4.31 5.46 -2.33
C LEU A 245 5.72 6.06 -2.46
N LEU A 246 6.18 6.36 -3.67
CA LEU A 246 7.48 7.03 -3.85
C LEU A 246 7.46 8.51 -3.47
N PHE A 247 6.29 9.14 -3.56
CA PHE A 247 6.19 10.57 -3.40
C PHE A 247 5.69 11.05 -2.04
N LEU A 248 4.81 10.33 -1.33
CA LEU A 248 4.27 10.63 0.02
C LEU A 248 3.04 9.76 0.39
N GLU A 249 3.17 8.43 0.51
CA GLU A 249 2.18 7.62 1.25
C GLU A 249 2.43 7.70 2.77
N ARG A 250 2.57 8.91 3.31
CA ARG A 250 2.66 9.15 4.77
C ARG A 250 1.44 9.82 5.38
N GLU A 251 0.41 10.07 4.58
CA GLU A 251 -0.86 10.65 5.01
C GLU A 251 -1.95 9.61 5.35
N ARG A 252 -2.09 8.52 4.56
CA ARG A 252 -3.25 7.61 4.67
C ARG A 252 -3.24 6.67 5.88
N ALA A 253 -2.08 6.34 6.45
CA ALA A 253 -1.99 5.58 7.70
C ALA A 253 -2.18 6.44 8.97
N ALA A 254 -2.11 7.77 8.84
CA ALA A 254 -2.24 8.69 9.97
C ALA A 254 -3.72 8.99 10.31
N VAL A 255 -4.59 9.24 9.31
CA VAL A 255 -5.97 9.74 9.57
C VAL A 255 -7.04 8.65 9.68
N LEU A 256 -6.93 7.54 8.95
CA LEU A 256 -8.00 6.52 8.93
C LEU A 256 -8.03 5.62 10.17
N ALA A 257 -7.02 5.71 11.03
CA ALA A 257 -6.89 4.88 12.23
C ALA A 257 -6.85 5.67 13.56
N GLU A 258 -6.94 7.00 13.55
CA GLU A 258 -7.14 7.81 14.77
C GLU A 258 -8.62 8.04 15.09
N ALA A 259 -9.54 7.73 14.17
CA ALA A 259 -10.97 7.85 14.38
C ALA A 259 -11.66 6.47 14.25
N GLN A 260 -11.40 5.57 15.20
CA GLN A 260 -12.57 5.01 15.84
C GLN A 260 -13.20 6.17 16.60
N THR A 261 -14.33 6.66 16.09
CA THR A 261 -15.48 6.92 16.97
C THR A 261 -15.80 5.63 17.73
N ASP A 262 -14.97 5.29 18.71
CA ASP A 262 -15.39 4.52 19.87
C ASP A 262 -15.82 5.55 20.90
N ASP A 263 -17.10 5.50 21.29
CA ASP A 263 -17.71 6.05 22.51
C ASP A 263 -18.62 7.30 22.49
N LEU A 264 -19.05 7.84 21.34
CA LEU A 264 -20.21 8.77 21.29
C LEU A 264 -20.90 8.62 19.92
N ILE A 265 -21.81 7.67 19.68
CA ILE A 265 -23.19 7.68 20.17
C ILE A 265 -23.57 6.25 20.61
N SER A 266 -23.75 6.11 21.92
CA SER A 266 -24.39 5.01 22.62
C SER A 266 -25.80 4.70 22.08
N GLU A 267 -26.11 3.40 22.03
CA GLU A 267 -27.43 2.79 22.22
C GLU A 267 -28.61 3.20 21.31
N ALA A 268 -28.96 2.27 20.42
CA ALA A 268 -30.26 1.58 20.33
C ALA A 268 -30.88 1.56 18.91
N PRO A 269 -31.43 0.40 18.48
CA PRO A 269 -32.02 0.22 17.17
C PRO A 269 -33.50 0.66 17.13
N LYS A 270 -33.92 1.16 15.96
CA LYS A 270 -35.27 1.14 15.32
C LYS A 270 -35.31 2.30 14.30
N SER A 271 -35.92 2.23 13.13
CA SER A 271 -36.79 1.26 12.45
C SER A 271 -36.85 1.70 10.97
N GLN A 272 -37.09 0.77 10.05
CA GLN A 272 -37.32 1.03 8.63
C GLN A 272 -38.35 2.16 8.40
N ALA A 273 -38.06 3.04 7.45
CA ALA A 273 -39.07 3.83 6.77
C ALA A 273 -38.97 3.51 5.27
N ASP A 274 -39.78 2.54 4.87
CA ASP A 274 -40.12 2.25 3.49
C ASP A 274 -40.98 3.40 2.94
N GLN A 275 -40.59 3.97 1.80
CA GLN A 275 -41.42 4.95 1.08
C GLN A 275 -42.09 4.27 -0.09
N SER A 276 -43.22 3.62 0.18
CA SER A 276 -44.21 3.32 -0.85
C SER A 276 -45.63 3.31 -0.27
N GLY A 277 -46.40 4.38 -0.54
CA GLY A 277 -47.87 4.39 -0.60
C GLY A 277 -48.67 4.95 0.59
N GLU A 278 -49.84 5.52 0.24
CA GLU A 278 -50.82 6.14 1.14
C GLU A 278 -51.96 5.17 1.49
N TRP A 279 -52.37 5.18 2.76
CA TRP A 279 -53.57 4.51 3.23
C TRP A 279 -54.79 5.43 3.14
N LYS A 280 -55.90 4.95 2.57
CA LYS A 280 -57.21 5.63 2.64
C LYS A 280 -58.24 4.78 3.38
N GLU A 281 -58.83 5.37 4.41
CA GLU A 281 -59.80 4.72 5.27
C GLU A 281 -61.22 4.98 4.75
N THR A 282 -61.92 3.92 4.34
CA THR A 282 -63.36 3.99 4.08
C THR A 282 -64.05 2.91 4.89
N SER A 283 -64.85 3.33 5.87
CA SER A 283 -65.87 2.50 6.53
C SER A 283 -65.40 1.19 7.16
N GLY A 284 -64.25 1.20 7.85
CA GLY A 284 -63.95 0.20 8.88
C GLY A 284 -63.12 -1.03 8.48
N GLU A 285 -62.57 -1.10 7.27
CA GLU A 285 -61.52 -2.06 6.88
C GLU A 285 -60.44 -1.37 6.04
N ILE A 286 -59.15 -1.63 6.34
CA ILE A 286 -57.99 -0.95 5.76
C ILE A 286 -57.38 -1.84 4.66
N GLN A 287 -57.32 -1.36 3.41
CA GLN A 287 -56.79 -2.10 2.25
C GLN A 287 -55.71 -1.31 1.49
N TRP A 288 -54.59 -1.96 1.17
CA TRP A 288 -53.50 -1.43 0.34
C TRP A 288 -53.89 -1.46 -1.16
N VAL A 289 -53.66 -0.37 -1.88
CA VAL A 289 -53.79 -0.32 -3.36
C VAL A 289 -52.52 0.29 -3.95
N ALA A 290 -51.79 -0.48 -4.76
CA ALA A 290 -50.65 0.01 -5.54
C ALA A 290 -51.14 0.61 -6.87
N SER A 291 -50.64 1.79 -7.25
CA SER A 291 -50.89 2.36 -8.59
C SER A 291 -49.95 1.69 -9.59
N GLU A 292 -50.54 1.07 -10.62
CA GLU A 292 -49.81 0.66 -11.82
C GLU A 292 -49.58 1.89 -12.72
N THR A 293 -48.33 2.14 -13.12
CA THR A 293 -48.02 2.96 -14.30
C THR A 293 -46.93 2.29 -15.14
N ASN A 294 -47.36 1.84 -16.32
CA ASN A 294 -46.64 1.37 -17.52
C ASN A 294 -45.10 1.30 -17.49
N GLU A 295 -44.58 0.08 -17.42
CA GLU A 295 -43.25 -0.26 -17.95
C GLU A 295 -43.30 -0.30 -19.49
N THR A 296 -42.49 0.51 -20.17
CA THR A 296 -41.76 0.16 -21.41
C THR A 296 -41.02 1.39 -21.98
N ASN A 297 -39.99 1.88 -21.27
CA ASN A 297 -38.76 2.42 -21.91
C ASN A 297 -37.61 2.77 -20.94
N ASP A 298 -37.81 2.79 -19.61
CA ASP A 298 -36.83 3.40 -18.69
C ASP A 298 -35.57 2.57 -18.37
N LYS A 299 -35.55 1.26 -18.62
CA LYS A 299 -34.38 0.40 -18.27
C LYS A 299 -33.13 0.63 -19.12
N LYS A 300 -33.26 1.27 -20.30
CA LYS A 300 -32.08 1.59 -21.15
C LYS A 300 -31.49 2.96 -20.84
N GLU A 301 -32.32 3.93 -20.44
CA GLU A 301 -31.85 5.27 -20.08
C GLU A 301 -31.15 5.25 -18.71
N GLU A 302 -31.65 4.47 -17.74
CA GLU A 302 -30.97 4.29 -16.44
C GLU A 302 -29.59 3.59 -16.56
N GLU A 303 -29.47 2.55 -17.40
CA GLU A 303 -28.17 1.88 -17.65
C GLU A 303 -27.18 2.78 -18.40
N GLU A 304 -27.65 3.61 -19.33
CA GLU A 304 -26.80 4.55 -20.09
C GLU A 304 -26.33 5.73 -19.21
N GLU A 305 -27.20 6.24 -18.33
CA GLU A 305 -26.85 7.25 -17.32
C GLU A 305 -25.90 6.71 -16.23
N GLU A 306 -26.09 5.48 -15.75
CA GLU A 306 -25.20 4.83 -14.78
C GLU A 306 -23.81 4.57 -15.38
N LEU A 307 -23.73 4.21 -16.67
CA LEU A 307 -22.48 4.08 -17.41
C LEU A 307 -21.75 5.43 -17.56
N ASP A 308 -22.47 6.51 -17.82
CA ASP A 308 -21.87 7.84 -17.95
C ASP A 308 -21.45 8.44 -16.59
N LEU A 309 -22.18 8.15 -15.51
CA LEU A 309 -21.78 8.49 -14.15
C LEU A 309 -20.50 7.75 -13.75
N ASN A 310 -20.41 6.44 -14.01
CA ASN A 310 -19.21 5.65 -13.72
C ASN A 310 -17.98 6.14 -14.51
N LYS A 311 -18.14 6.50 -15.78
CA LYS A 311 -17.06 7.13 -16.57
C LYS A 311 -16.65 8.48 -16.00
N ALA A 312 -17.62 9.31 -15.59
CA ALA A 312 -17.34 10.61 -14.98
C ALA A 312 -16.58 10.45 -13.65
N LEU A 313 -16.95 9.45 -12.84
CA LEU A 313 -16.32 9.14 -11.56
C LEU A 313 -14.89 8.62 -11.74
N GLN A 314 -14.66 7.74 -12.73
CA GLN A 314 -13.31 7.30 -13.10
C GLN A 314 -12.45 8.46 -13.63
N HIS A 315 -13.03 9.35 -14.44
CA HIS A 315 -12.33 10.52 -14.96
C HIS A 315 -11.96 11.51 -13.84
N ALA A 316 -12.88 11.72 -12.88
CA ALA A 316 -12.62 12.53 -11.69
C ALA A 316 -11.54 11.92 -10.80
N GLY A 317 -11.58 10.60 -10.58
CA GLY A 317 -10.55 9.86 -9.86
C GLY A 317 -9.18 10.03 -10.50
N LYS A 318 -9.07 9.77 -11.81
CA LYS A 318 -7.82 9.95 -12.56
C LYS A 318 -7.30 11.39 -12.52
N HIS A 319 -8.18 12.39 -12.64
CA HIS A 319 -7.78 13.78 -12.51
C HIS A 319 -7.18 14.09 -11.13
N MET A 320 -7.77 13.53 -10.07
CA MET A 320 -7.25 13.67 -8.70
C MET A 320 -5.87 13.00 -8.57
N GLU A 321 -5.72 11.81 -9.14
CA GLU A 321 -4.43 11.09 -9.16
C GLU A 321 -3.33 11.90 -9.86
N ASP A 322 -3.60 12.36 -11.07
CA ASP A 322 -2.66 13.18 -11.86
C ASP A 322 -2.31 14.48 -11.13
N SER A 323 -3.27 15.09 -10.42
CA SER A 323 -3.07 16.31 -9.62
C SER A 323 -2.15 16.06 -8.42
N ILE A 324 -2.32 14.94 -7.71
CA ILE A 324 -1.48 14.57 -6.57
C ILE A 324 -0.04 14.30 -7.03
N VAL A 325 0.13 13.53 -8.10
CA VAL A 325 1.47 13.23 -8.66
C VAL A 325 2.17 14.51 -9.14
N ALA A 326 1.44 15.41 -9.80
CA ALA A 326 1.97 16.71 -10.21
C ALA A 326 2.38 17.56 -8.99
N SER A 327 1.60 17.52 -7.92
CA SER A 327 1.87 18.26 -6.70
C SER A 327 3.14 17.80 -6.00
N TYR A 328 3.35 16.49 -5.87
CA TYR A 328 4.58 15.96 -5.28
C TYR A 328 5.80 16.14 -6.18
N SER A 329 5.63 16.05 -7.50
CA SER A 329 6.70 16.39 -8.45
C SER A 329 7.09 17.86 -8.30
N ALA A 330 6.12 18.76 -8.16
CA ALA A 330 6.34 20.17 -7.91
C ALA A 330 7.00 20.42 -6.54
N LEU A 331 6.62 19.66 -5.51
CA LEU A 331 7.21 19.75 -4.17
C LEU A 331 8.68 19.32 -4.20
N LEU A 332 9.00 18.20 -4.85
CA LEU A 332 10.38 17.72 -5.01
C LEU A 332 11.25 18.74 -5.75
N LEU A 333 10.76 19.26 -6.88
CA LEU A 333 11.45 20.32 -7.63
C LEU A 333 11.60 21.59 -6.77
N GLY A 334 10.57 21.94 -5.99
CA GLY A 334 10.61 23.06 -5.05
C GLY A 334 11.69 22.92 -3.98
N CYS A 335 11.83 21.75 -3.37
CA CYS A 335 12.90 21.45 -2.42
C CYS A 335 14.29 21.57 -3.09
N LEU A 336 14.47 21.03 -4.30
CA LEU A 336 15.73 21.17 -5.05
C LEU A 336 16.06 22.62 -5.40
N CYS A 337 15.04 23.43 -5.69
CA CYS A 337 15.19 24.87 -5.95
C CYS A 337 15.63 25.64 -4.71
N GLN A 338 15.09 25.33 -3.53
CA GLN A 338 15.47 25.97 -2.26
C GLN A 338 16.96 25.81 -1.94
N GLU A 339 17.53 24.64 -2.27
CA GLU A 339 18.93 24.31 -2.01
C GLU A 339 19.91 24.96 -2.99
N SER A 340 19.48 25.28 -4.23
CA SER A 340 20.38 25.84 -5.24
C SER A 340 19.70 26.74 -6.27
N PRO A 341 20.18 27.99 -6.45
CA PRO A 341 19.66 28.89 -7.48
C PRO A 341 19.92 28.41 -8.91
N MET A 342 20.88 27.50 -9.11
CA MET A 342 21.07 26.85 -10.42
C MET A 342 19.89 25.96 -10.79
N ASN A 343 19.29 25.28 -9.81
CA ASN A 343 18.12 24.43 -10.05
C ASN A 343 16.91 25.28 -10.45
N VAL A 344 16.74 26.46 -9.85
CA VAL A 344 15.70 27.43 -10.23
C VAL A 344 15.82 27.81 -11.71
N LYS A 345 17.05 28.10 -12.17
CA LYS A 345 17.30 28.42 -13.58
C LYS A 345 16.93 27.25 -14.50
N THR A 346 17.38 26.04 -14.18
CA THR A 346 17.09 24.84 -14.96
C THR A 346 15.58 24.56 -15.03
N VAL A 347 14.87 24.69 -13.91
CA VAL A 347 13.42 24.51 -13.86
C VAL A 347 12.72 25.55 -14.73
N ARG A 348 13.12 26.82 -14.64
CA ARG A 348 12.57 27.91 -15.46
C ARG A 348 12.76 27.67 -16.96
N GLU A 349 13.92 27.16 -17.38
CA GLU A 349 14.19 26.86 -18.79
C GLU A 349 13.29 25.74 -19.34
N ASN A 350 12.84 24.83 -18.47
CA ASN A 350 11.97 23.71 -18.85
C ASN A 350 10.47 23.99 -18.66
N LEU A 351 10.10 25.11 -18.01
CA LEU A 351 8.71 25.50 -17.81
C LEU A 351 8.18 26.31 -19.00
N PRO A 352 6.88 26.14 -19.37
CA PRO A 352 6.24 26.98 -20.37
C PRO A 352 6.38 28.45 -20.01
N LYS A 353 7.01 29.25 -20.88
CA LYS A 353 7.28 30.69 -20.68
C LYS A 353 8.12 31.01 -19.44
N GLY A 354 8.75 30.02 -18.81
CA GLY A 354 9.47 30.19 -17.55
C GLY A 354 8.59 30.55 -16.35
N ASP A 355 7.29 30.25 -16.43
CA ASP A 355 6.31 30.63 -15.43
C ASP A 355 6.26 29.63 -14.26
N ILE A 356 6.88 30.01 -13.13
CA ILE A 356 6.94 29.22 -11.90
C ILE A 356 5.58 29.20 -11.17
N SER A 357 4.66 30.12 -11.50
CA SER A 357 3.35 30.20 -10.84
C SER A 357 2.50 28.93 -11.02
N ILE A 358 2.72 28.20 -12.12
CA ILE A 358 2.05 26.91 -12.37
C ILE A 358 2.34 25.90 -11.24
N MET A 359 3.58 25.89 -10.72
CA MET A 359 3.96 25.02 -9.61
C MET A 359 3.38 25.51 -8.29
N THR A 360 3.40 26.82 -8.03
CA THR A 360 2.88 27.37 -6.77
C THR A 360 1.36 27.25 -6.67
N GLU A 361 0.62 27.44 -7.76
CA GLU A 361 -0.82 27.20 -7.82
C GLU A 361 -1.17 25.74 -7.55
N MET A 362 -0.39 24.80 -8.12
CA MET A 362 -0.57 23.37 -7.87
C MET A 362 -0.33 23.04 -6.40
N LEU A 363 0.78 23.52 -5.82
CA LEU A 363 1.12 23.30 -4.41
C LEU A 363 0.12 23.94 -3.44
N LYS A 364 -0.49 25.07 -3.78
CA LYS A 364 -1.58 25.67 -2.97
C LYS A 364 -2.83 24.81 -2.97
N LYS A 365 -3.25 24.32 -4.14
CA LYS A 365 -4.38 23.37 -4.26
C LYS A 365 -4.09 22.10 -3.47
N PHE A 366 -2.85 21.62 -3.56
CA PHE A 366 -2.39 20.47 -2.82
C PHE A 366 -2.42 20.67 -1.31
N LEU A 367 -1.87 21.77 -0.79
CA LEU A 367 -1.92 22.09 0.64
C LEU A 367 -3.37 22.17 1.16
N ASN A 368 -4.27 22.77 0.39
CA ASN A 368 -5.70 22.81 0.74
C ASN A 368 -6.32 21.41 0.76
N PHE A 369 -5.94 20.54 -0.18
CA PHE A 369 -6.38 19.15 -0.21
C PHE A 369 -5.88 18.37 1.01
N MET A 370 -4.59 18.47 1.35
CA MET A 370 -4.00 17.81 2.53
C MET A 370 -4.67 18.27 3.84
N ASN A 371 -5.06 19.55 3.92
CA ASN A 371 -5.80 20.09 5.06
C ASN A 371 -7.21 19.50 5.15
N LEU A 372 -7.87 19.24 4.01
CA LEU A 372 -9.19 18.64 3.95
C LEU A 372 -9.15 17.16 4.37
N THR A 373 -8.09 16.44 3.99
CA THR A 373 -7.89 15.04 4.32
C THR A 373 -7.26 14.81 5.70
N CYS A 374 -6.91 15.89 6.42
CA CYS A 374 -6.32 15.91 7.78
C CYS A 374 -4.98 15.21 7.91
N SER A 375 -4.31 14.90 6.81
CA SER A 375 -3.37 13.78 6.83
C SER A 375 -1.89 14.19 6.92
N VAL A 376 -1.59 15.49 6.79
CA VAL A 376 -0.28 16.08 7.10
C VAL A 376 -0.35 16.81 8.43
N GLY A 377 0.56 16.44 9.34
CA GLY A 377 0.75 17.17 10.59
C GLY A 377 1.22 18.61 10.39
N THR A 378 1.08 19.44 11.42
CA THR A 378 1.37 20.90 11.34
C THR A 378 2.78 21.25 10.82
N THR A 379 3.78 20.38 11.03
CA THR A 379 5.14 20.55 10.51
C THR A 379 5.22 20.39 9.00
N GLY A 380 4.55 19.38 8.43
CA GLY A 380 4.55 19.14 6.99
C GLY A 380 3.80 20.25 6.23
N GLN A 381 2.69 20.74 6.80
CA GLN A 381 1.96 21.89 6.25
C GLN A 381 2.86 23.13 6.17
N LYS A 382 3.59 23.44 7.26
CA LYS A 382 4.54 24.56 7.29
C LYS A 382 5.68 24.38 6.28
N SER A 383 6.17 23.15 6.09
CA SER A 383 7.21 22.87 5.10
C SER A 383 6.72 23.14 3.68
N ILE A 384 5.52 22.67 3.33
CA ILE A 384 4.91 22.93 2.01
C ILE A 384 4.68 24.43 1.82
N SER A 385 4.17 25.14 2.82
CA SER A 385 4.03 26.61 2.79
C SER A 385 5.36 27.30 2.51
N ARG A 386 6.45 26.89 3.17
CA ARG A 386 7.78 27.47 2.94
C ARG A 386 8.27 27.26 1.50
N VAL A 387 7.98 26.09 0.92
CA VAL A 387 8.30 25.81 -0.50
C VAL A 387 7.51 26.73 -1.43
N ILE A 388 6.21 26.90 -1.17
CA ILE A 388 5.35 27.81 -1.93
C ILE A 388 5.91 29.24 -1.84
N ASP A 389 6.17 29.73 -0.63
CA ASP A 389 6.70 31.08 -0.39
C ASP A 389 8.01 31.29 -1.16
N TYR A 390 8.93 30.33 -1.13
CA TYR A 390 10.20 30.44 -1.86
C TYR A 390 9.99 30.53 -3.38
N LEU A 391 9.15 29.66 -3.94
CA LEU A 391 8.87 29.61 -5.37
C LEU A 391 8.14 30.85 -5.88
N GLU A 392 7.32 31.50 -5.04
CA GLU A 392 6.68 32.79 -5.39
C GLU A 392 7.68 33.94 -5.56
N HIS A 393 8.86 33.83 -4.94
CA HIS A 393 9.92 34.83 -5.03
C HIS A 393 11.00 34.48 -6.07
N CYS A 394 10.86 33.36 -6.77
CA CYS A 394 11.76 32.94 -7.85
C CYS A 394 11.32 33.59 -9.16
#